data_AF-A0A1V5TXS0-F1
#
_entry.id   AF-A0A1V5TXS0-F1
#
_cell.length_a   1.000
_cell.length_b   1.000
_cell.length_c   1.000
_cell.angle_alpha   90.00
_cell.angle_beta   90.00
_cell.angle_gamma   90.00
#
_symmetry.space_group_name_H-M   'P 1'
#
loop_
_entity.id
_entity.type
_entity.pdbx_description
1 polymer ?
#
loop_
_entity_poly.entity_id
_entity_poly.type
_entity_poly.pdbx_seq_one_letter_code
_entity_poly.pdbx_strand_id
1 'polypeptide(L)' 'MDKDKLKTVEDAIEAIARRDGVSVAHVRHRIRVAMRDGFGSADPKIRAFWDGIPREGAVPTPEEFVLFICELAEKRGAPE' A
#
# COMPACT_ATOMS: atom_id res chain seq x y z
N MET A 1 -3.55 -11.12 6.54
CA MET A 1 -3.68 -10.71 5.12
C MET A 1 -3.65 -11.94 4.24
N ASP A 2 -4.31 -11.88 3.09
CA ASP A 2 -4.29 -12.95 2.09
C ASP A 2 -2.91 -12.99 1.42
N LYS A 3 -2.21 -14.12 1.55
CA LYS A 3 -0.84 -14.29 1.06
C LYS A 3 -0.77 -14.32 -0.47
N ASP A 4 -1.80 -14.85 -1.13
CA ASP A 4 -1.86 -14.93 -2.60
C ASP A 4 -2.08 -13.53 -3.20
N LYS A 5 -2.89 -12.71 -2.52
CA LYS A 5 -3.05 -11.30 -2.90
C LYS A 5 -1.78 -10.48 -2.67
N LEU A 6 -1.05 -10.71 -1.57
CA LEU A 6 0.25 -10.06 -1.34
C LEU A 6 1.24 -10.41 -2.46
N LYS A 7 1.30 -11.69 -2.86
CA LYS A 7 2.15 -12.12 -3.97
C LYS A 7 1.78 -11.42 -5.29
N THR A 8 0.49 -11.25 -5.54
CA THR A 8 -0.01 -10.50 -6.72
C THR A 8 0.46 -9.04 -6.71
N VAL A 9 0.48 -8.40 -5.54
CA VAL A 9 0.99 -7.03 -5.38
C VAL A 9 2.50 -6.98 -5.62
N GLU A 10 3.26 -7.95 -5.11
CA GLU A 10 4.70 -8.05 -5.38
C GLU A 10 4.99 -8.15 -6.88
N ASP A 11 4.27 -9.02 -7.59
CA ASP A 11 4.43 -9.22 -9.04
C ASP A 11 4.08 -7.92 -9.82
N ALA A 12 3.09 -7.16 -9.34
CA ALA A 12 2.75 -5.86 -9.92
C ALA A 12 3.86 -4.82 -9.72
N ILE A 13 4.48 -4.78 -8.53
CA ILE A 13 5.63 -3.89 -8.26
C ILE A 13 6.80 -4.26 -9.16
N GLU A 14 7.08 -5.56 -9.34
CA GLU A 14 8.12 -6.05 -10.25
C GLU A 14 7.83 -5.66 -11.71
N ALA A 15 6.58 -5.77 -12.15
CA ALA A 15 6.17 -5.35 -13.49
C ALA A 15 6.39 -3.84 -13.72
N ILE A 16 6.06 -3.00 -12.74
CA ILE A 16 6.31 -1.55 -12.80
C ILE A 16 7.81 -1.26 -12.86
N ALA A 17 8.60 -1.92 -12.01
CA ALA A 17 10.06 -1.75 -11.99
C ALA A 17 10.68 -2.05 -13.37
N ARG A 18 10.28 -3.18 -13.97
CA ARG A 18 10.71 -3.59 -15.31
C ARG A 18 10.24 -2.61 -16.39
N ARG A 19 8.98 -2.16 -16.35
CA ARG A 19 8.41 -1.21 -17.33
C ARG A 19 9.16 0.12 -17.31
N ASP A 20 9.47 0.62 -16.12
CA ASP A 20 10.05 1.95 -15.93
C ASP A 20 11.60 1.92 -15.94
N GLY A 21 12.22 0.75 -16.09
CA GLY A 21 13.68 0.58 -16.11
C GLY A 21 14.35 0.88 -14.76
N VAL A 22 13.63 0.70 -13.65
CA VAL A 22 14.10 0.96 -12.29
C VAL A 22 14.15 -0.33 -11.47
N SER A 23 14.75 -0.29 -10.28
CA SER A 23 14.76 -1.45 -9.38
C SER A 23 13.45 -1.58 -8.59
N VAL A 24 13.10 -2.80 -8.19
CA VAL A 24 11.98 -3.08 -7.27
C VAL A 24 12.13 -2.27 -5.98
N ALA A 25 13.36 -2.18 -5.46
CA ALA A 25 13.68 -1.39 -4.28
C ALA A 25 13.37 0.11 -4.47
N HIS A 26 13.58 0.65 -5.67
CA HIS A 26 13.23 2.03 -5.99
C HIS A 26 11.72 2.26 -5.98
N VAL A 27 10.94 1.35 -6.57
CA VAL A 27 9.47 1.44 -6.53
C VAL A 27 8.96 1.38 -5.10
N ARG A 28 9.43 0.40 -4.31
CA ARG A 28 9.13 0.29 -2.87
C ARG A 28 9.50 1.56 -2.11
N HIS A 29 10.66 2.14 -2.40
CA HIS A 29 11.11 3.38 -1.76
C HIS A 29 10.16 4.55 -2.06
N ARG A 30 9.75 4.72 -3.32
CA ARG A 30 8.79 5.78 -3.70
C ARG A 30 7.45 5.63 -2.97
N ILE A 31 6.96 4.40 -2.83
CA ILE A 31 5.73 4.12 -2.07
C ILE A 31 5.92 4.52 -0.61
N ARG A 32 7.03 4.13 0.04
CA ARG A 32 7.32 4.52 1.44
C ARG A 32 7.39 6.04 1.64
N VAL A 33 7.97 6.76 0.68
CA VAL A 33 8.00 8.23 0.72
C VAL A 33 6.58 8.79 0.73
N ALA A 34 5.69 8.29 -0.14
CA ALA A 34 4.29 8.70 -0.16
C ALA A 34 3.53 8.32 1.13
N MET A 35 3.84 7.16 1.72
CA MET A 35 3.22 6.72 2.99
C MET A 35 3.62 7.61 4.17
N ARG A 36 4.88 8.06 4.22
CA ARG A 36 5.40 8.90 5.31
C ARG A 36 4.60 10.19 5.48
N ASP A 37 4.22 10.82 4.36
CA ASP A 37 3.48 12.08 4.40
C ASP A 37 2.06 11.88 4.98
N GLY A 38 1.47 10.70 4.78
CA GLY A 38 0.22 10.31 5.43
C GLY A 38 0.38 10.03 6.93
N PHE A 39 1.43 9.29 7.32
CA PHE A 39 1.70 8.94 8.72
C PHE A 39 2.04 10.16 9.59
N GLY A 40 2.65 11.19 9.02
CA GLY A 40 3.00 12.43 9.72
C GLY A 40 1.84 13.40 9.94
N SER A 41 0.62 13.05 9.48
CA SER A 41 -0.53 13.96 9.60
C SER A 41 -1.03 14.07 11.04
N ALA A 42 -1.27 15.32 11.48
CA ALA A 42 -1.93 15.61 12.75
C ALA A 42 -3.46 15.48 12.71
N ASP A 43 -4.05 15.27 11.52
CA ASP A 43 -5.49 15.12 11.37
C ASP A 43 -5.95 13.78 11.97
N PRO A 44 -6.88 13.78 12.96
CA PRO A 44 -7.36 12.57 13.59
C PRO A 44 -8.04 11.59 12.62
N LYS A 45 -8.67 12.09 11.53
CA LYS A 45 -9.28 11.24 10.50
C LYS A 45 -8.22 10.51 9.68
N ILE A 46 -7.13 11.19 9.35
CA ILE A 46 -6.01 10.60 8.62
C ILE A 46 -5.31 9.56 9.51
N ARG A 47 -5.10 9.87 10.78
CA ARG A 47 -4.54 8.92 11.75
C ARG A 47 -5.41 7.67 11.90
N ALA A 48 -6.72 7.84 12.06
CA ALA A 48 -7.66 6.72 12.15
C ALA A 48 -7.65 5.83 10.88
N PHE A 49 -7.50 6.43 9.70
CA PHE A 49 -7.32 5.69 8.46
C PHE A 49 -6.06 4.81 8.50
N TRP A 50 -4.91 5.37 8.89
CA TRP A 50 -3.66 4.61 9.00
C TRP A 50 -3.72 3.53 10.08
N ASP A 51 -4.36 3.81 11.21
CA ASP A 51 -4.59 2.85 12.30
C ASP A 51 -5.48 1.68 11.87
N GLY A 52 -6.38 1.89 10.91
CA GLY A 52 -7.24 0.84 10.35
C GLY A 52 -6.58 -0.09 9.34
N ILE A 53 -5.34 0.16 8.91
CA ILE A 53 -4.65 -0.69 7.93
C ILE A 53 -4.14 -1.97 8.63
N PRO A 54 -4.57 -3.16 8.19
CA PRO A 54 -4.01 -4.42 8.69
C PRO A 54 -2.52 -4.50 8.37
N ARG A 55 -1.71 -4.83 9.38
CA ARG A 55 -0.24 -4.88 9.26
C ARG A 55 0.34 -5.84 10.29
N GLU A 56 1.42 -6.52 9.93
CA GLU A 56 2.17 -7.37 10.87
C GLU A 56 3.12 -6.55 11.77
N GLY A 57 3.65 -5.45 11.24
CA GLY A 57 4.61 -4.58 11.95
C GLY A 57 4.01 -3.29 12.52
N ALA A 58 4.87 -2.45 13.10
CA ALA A 58 4.47 -1.13 13.60
C ALA A 58 3.97 -0.18 12.48
N VAL A 59 4.53 -0.32 11.28
CA VAL A 59 4.10 0.40 10.07
C VAL A 59 3.82 -0.63 8.97
N PRO A 60 2.80 -0.40 8.12
CA PRO A 60 2.52 -1.30 7.02
C PRO A 60 3.69 -1.29 6.03
N THR A 61 3.92 -2.42 5.39
CA THR A 61 4.81 -2.50 4.22
C THR A 61 4.16 -1.84 3.00
N PRO A 62 4.95 -1.48 1.97
CA PRO A 62 4.39 -1.03 0.69
C PRO A 62 3.36 -1.99 0.11
N GLU A 63 3.61 -3.30 0.20
CA GLU A 63 2.73 -4.37 -0.28
C GLU A 63 1.42 -4.42 0.50
N GLU A 64 1.50 -4.40 1.84
CA GLU A 64 0.34 -4.37 2.73
C GLU A 64 -0.53 -3.13 2.46
N PHE A 65 0.10 -1.97 2.28
CA PHE A 65 -0.59 -0.73 1.99
C PHE A 65 -1.30 -0.76 0.62
N VAL A 66 -0.59 -1.15 -0.44
CA VAL A 66 -1.17 -1.25 -1.78
C VAL A 66 -2.34 -2.24 -1.80
N LEU A 67 -2.18 -3.41 -1.17
CA LEU A 67 -3.26 -4.38 -1.07
C LEU A 67 -4.49 -3.79 -0.38
N PHE A 68 -4.31 -3.14 0.77
CA PHE A 68 -5.41 -2.50 1.50
C PHE A 68 -6.14 -1.45 0.65
N ILE A 69 -5.41 -0.61 -0.09
CA ILE A 69 -6.01 0.39 -0.97
C ILE A 69 -6.82 -0.26 -2.10
N CYS A 70 -6.30 -1.34 -2.71
CA CYS A 70 -7.05 -2.09 -3.73
C CYS A 70 -8.36 -2.65 -3.16
N GLU A 71 -8.32 -3.30 -1.99
CA GLU A 71 -9.53 -3.84 -1.36
C GLU A 71 -10.52 -2.74 -0.94
N LEU A 72 -10.02 -1.57 -0.53
CA LEU A 72 -10.85 -0.42 -0.22
C LEU A 72 -11.51 0.14 -1.48
N ALA A 73 -10.79 0.19 -2.60
CA ALA A 73 -11.32 0.62 -3.90
C ALA A 73 -12.40 -0.35 -4.42
N GLU A 74 -12.19 -1.66 -4.28
CA GLU A 74 -13.19 -2.69 -4.61
C GLU A 74 -14.47 -2.52 -3.80
N LYS A 75 -14.34 -2.29 -2.48
CA LYS A 75 -15.50 -2.09 -1.59
C LYS A 75 -16.25 -0.79 -1.87
N ARG A 76 -15.55 0.27 -2.30
CA ARG A 76 -16.17 1.56 -2.70
C ARG A 76 -16.75 1.52 -4.11
N GLY A 77 -16.36 0.55 -4.93
CA GLY A 77 -16.90 0.30 -6.27
C GLY A 77 -18.11 -0.64 -6.29
N ALA A 78 -18.55 -1.16 -5.13
CA ALA A 78 -19.85 -1.80 -5.02
C ALA A 78 -20.94 -0.72 -5.16
N PRO A 79 -21.87 -0.83 -6.12
CA PRO A 79 -23.00 0.11 -6.20
C PRO A 79 -23.80 0.00 -4.89
N GLU A 80 -24.07 1.14 -4.26
CA GLU A 80 -25.13 1.28 -3.25
C GLU A 80 -26.51 1.04 -3.88
#